data_AF-M1D8J2-F1
#
_entry.id   AF-M1D8J2-F1
#
_cell.length_a   1.000
_cell.length_b   1.000
_cell.length_c   1.000
_cell.angle_alpha   90.00
_cell.angle_beta   90.00
_cell.angle_gamma   90.00
#
_symmetry.space_group_name_H-M   'P 1'
#
loop_
_entity.id
_entity.type
_entity.pdbx_description
1 polymer ?
#
loop_
_entity_poly.entity_id
_entity_poly.type
_entity_poly.pdbx_seq_one_letter_code
_entity_poly.pdbx_strand_id
1 'polypeptide(L)'
;MSDNGFSQMGYRRPRPWDDDDLTTFRGKSHINDNKNSGENEYMINLLIKKASNINSVLEGTFPYFSRGIYRVIVSDESGREFSTRRIVGRPEPTWNEVIKIHFSSSPIGQKLKLKVVHENYYNDPGTSTGEVVVGRGIIPVHEKLDFFFGKVGVVELVKLVGFEKRVEDLLSFEIFLTTIKIE
;
A
#
# COMPACT_ATOMS: atom_id res chain seq x y z
N MET A 1 -40.18 -27.53 24.02
CA MET A 1 -40.14 -26.06 24.17
C MET A 1 -38.74 -25.62 23.79
N SER A 2 -38.67 -24.90 22.69
CA SER A 2 -37.47 -24.41 22.02
C SER A 2 -36.94 -23.18 22.75
N ASP A 3 -35.63 -22.99 22.83
CA ASP A 3 -35.07 -21.65 22.99
C ASP A 3 -33.76 -21.46 22.22
N ASN A 4 -33.97 -20.77 21.10
CA ASN A 4 -33.16 -19.83 20.34
C ASN A 4 -31.75 -19.47 20.82
N GLY A 5 -30.83 -19.49 19.84
CA GLY A 5 -29.47 -19.02 19.98
C GLY A 5 -29.31 -17.51 19.98
N PHE A 6 -28.13 -17.08 20.43
CA PHE A 6 -27.61 -15.73 20.31
C PHE A 6 -26.22 -15.80 19.68
N SER A 7 -26.17 -15.58 18.36
CA SER A 7 -24.92 -15.26 17.67
C SER A 7 -24.56 -13.81 17.98
N GLN A 8 -23.45 -13.59 18.68
CA GLN A 8 -22.90 -12.26 18.92
C GLN A 8 -22.41 -11.67 17.59
N MET A 9 -23.20 -10.77 17.01
CA MET A 9 -22.72 -9.82 16.00
C MET A 9 -21.73 -8.87 16.69
N GLY A 10 -20.44 -9.03 16.38
CA GLY A 10 -19.42 -8.06 16.76
C GLY A 10 -19.63 -6.75 16.03
N TYR A 11 -19.99 -5.69 16.77
CA TYR A 11 -20.03 -4.33 16.26
C TYR A 11 -18.61 -3.89 15.85
N ARG A 12 -18.32 -3.89 14.55
CA ARG A 12 -17.17 -3.15 14.01
C ARG A 12 -17.50 -1.65 14.07
N ARG A 13 -16.67 -0.88 14.79
CA ARG A 13 -16.66 0.58 14.66
C ARG A 13 -16.21 0.94 13.23
N PRO A 14 -16.99 1.73 12.47
CA PRO A 14 -16.58 2.21 11.15
C PRO A 14 -15.27 2.99 11.24
N ARG A 15 -14.41 2.86 10.23
CA ARG A 15 -13.21 3.70 10.16
C ARG A 15 -13.62 5.06 9.58
N PRO A 16 -12.98 6.17 9.96
CA PRO A 16 -13.34 7.52 9.50
C PRO A 16 -13.19 7.81 7.99
N TRP A 17 -13.03 6.79 7.15
CA TRP A 17 -12.79 6.89 5.72
C TRP A 17 -13.86 6.15 4.89
N ASP A 18 -14.90 5.61 5.55
CA ASP A 18 -15.95 4.79 4.93
C ASP A 18 -17.17 5.62 4.44
N ASP A 19 -17.08 6.96 4.38
CA ASP A 19 -18.23 7.86 4.20
C ASP A 19 -18.52 8.35 2.75
N ASP A 20 -18.01 7.69 1.71
CA ASP A 20 -18.25 8.10 0.31
C ASP A 20 -19.05 7.08 -0.53
N ASP A 21 -19.94 6.28 0.08
CA ASP A 21 -20.71 5.28 -0.68
C ASP A 21 -22.21 5.25 -0.34
N LEU A 22 -22.94 6.33 -0.63
CA LEU A 22 -24.41 6.30 -0.75
C LEU A 22 -24.94 7.35 -1.75
N THR A 23 -24.83 7.09 -3.05
CA THR A 23 -25.87 7.52 -4.00
C THR A 23 -26.19 6.43 -5.01
N THR A 24 -27.33 5.79 -4.79
CA THR A 24 -28.00 4.82 -5.66
C THR A 24 -28.45 5.49 -6.97
N PHE A 25 -27.73 5.28 -8.07
CA PHE A 25 -28.30 5.43 -9.41
C PHE A 25 -28.82 4.08 -9.90
N ARG A 26 -30.12 3.86 -9.66
CA ARG A 26 -30.91 2.77 -10.25
C ARG A 26 -31.19 3.09 -11.72
N GLY A 27 -30.21 2.91 -12.58
CA GLY A 27 -30.36 2.93 -14.04
C GLY A 27 -30.30 1.51 -14.58
N LYS A 28 -31.44 0.99 -15.07
CA LYS A 28 -31.49 -0.28 -15.82
C LYS A 28 -30.65 -0.13 -17.10
N SER A 29 -29.65 -0.98 -17.29
CA SER A 29 -28.99 -1.16 -18.58
C SER A 29 -29.19 -2.62 -19.03
N HIS A 30 -30.12 -2.79 -19.98
CA HIS A 30 -30.09 -3.92 -20.89
C HIS A 30 -29.13 -3.54 -22.02
N ILE A 31 -27.94 -4.14 -22.06
CA ILE A 31 -27.15 -4.26 -23.29
C ILE A 31 -26.60 -5.67 -23.34
N ASN A 32 -27.18 -6.46 -24.25
CA ASN A 32 -26.54 -7.63 -24.84
C ASN A 32 -25.40 -7.09 -25.71
N ASP A 33 -24.16 -7.44 -25.40
CA ASP A 33 -23.07 -7.39 -26.36
C ASP A 33 -22.22 -8.64 -26.21
N ASN A 34 -22.49 -9.58 -27.11
CA ASN A 34 -21.63 -10.70 -27.42
C ASN A 34 -20.33 -10.13 -28.01
N LYS A 35 -19.29 -9.95 -27.17
CA LYS A 35 -17.92 -9.70 -27.63
C LYS A 35 -17.02 -10.80 -27.11
N ASN A 36 -16.61 -11.63 -28.05
CA ASN A 36 -15.39 -12.42 -27.98
C ASN A 36 -14.20 -11.44 -27.91
N SER A 37 -13.96 -10.82 -26.76
CA SER A 37 -12.75 -10.05 -26.51
C SER A 37 -11.85 -10.92 -25.66
N GLY A 38 -10.72 -11.37 -26.21
CA GLY A 38 -9.70 -12.06 -25.42
C GLY A 38 -9.47 -11.31 -24.11
N GLU A 39 -9.55 -12.02 -22.99
CA GLU A 39 -9.38 -11.42 -21.68
C GLU A 39 -7.94 -10.90 -21.59
N ASN A 40 -7.78 -9.58 -21.58
CA ASN A 40 -6.47 -9.00 -21.31
C ASN A 40 -6.28 -8.97 -19.79
N GLU A 41 -5.18 -9.56 -19.32
CA GLU A 41 -4.72 -9.39 -17.95
C GLU A 41 -3.75 -8.22 -17.88
N TYR A 42 -3.83 -7.44 -16.82
CA TYR A 42 -2.96 -6.28 -16.60
C TYR A 42 -2.06 -6.55 -15.40
N MET A 43 -0.76 -6.30 -15.55
CA MET A 43 0.22 -6.47 -14.49
C MET A 43 0.96 -5.15 -14.23
N ILE A 44 0.84 -4.64 -13.01
CA ILE A 44 1.72 -3.58 -12.52
C ILE A 44 2.98 -4.23 -11.97
N ASN A 45 4.14 -3.75 -12.42
CA ASN A 45 5.41 -4.04 -11.81
C ASN A 45 5.90 -2.79 -11.10
N LEU A 46 6.05 -2.91 -9.78
CA LEU A 46 6.49 -1.83 -8.91
C LEU A 46 7.85 -2.19 -8.32
N LEU A 47 8.91 -1.58 -8.82
CA LEU A 47 10.26 -1.71 -8.28
C LEU A 47 10.43 -0.76 -7.10
N ILE A 48 10.51 -1.30 -5.88
CA ILE A 48 10.85 -0.55 -4.68
C ILE A 48 12.38 -0.48 -4.57
N LYS A 49 12.96 0.71 -4.72
CA LYS A 49 14.42 0.90 -4.74
C LYS A 49 14.96 1.09 -3.32
N LYS A 50 14.72 2.26 -2.74
CA LYS A 50 15.21 2.64 -1.42
C LYS A 50 14.29 3.64 -0.75
N ALA A 51 14.38 3.73 0.57
CA ALA A 51 13.87 4.87 1.32
C ALA A 51 15.06 5.72 1.79
N SER A 52 14.85 7.02 1.90
CA SER A 52 15.85 7.99 2.37
C SER A 52 15.26 8.77 3.54
N ASN A 53 16.14 9.22 4.44
CA ASN A 53 15.79 10.01 5.62
C ASN A 53 14.80 9.34 6.58
N ILE A 54 14.74 8.00 6.66
CA ILE A 54 13.93 7.36 7.70
C ILE A 54 14.49 7.75 9.06
N ASN A 55 13.89 8.77 9.67
CA ASN A 55 14.24 9.18 11.01
C ASN A 55 13.88 8.03 11.93
N SER A 56 14.91 7.45 12.55
CA SER A 56 14.69 6.44 13.57
C SER A 56 13.77 7.05 14.62
N VAL A 57 12.72 6.32 15.01
CA VAL A 57 11.80 6.66 16.11
C VAL A 57 12.56 6.91 17.44
N LEU A 58 13.87 6.65 17.46
CA LEU A 58 14.82 6.95 18.52
C LEU A 58 15.24 8.44 18.58
N GLU A 59 14.29 9.38 18.64
CA GLU A 59 14.56 10.79 18.99
C GLU A 59 15.17 10.98 20.40
N GLY A 60 15.45 9.91 21.15
CA GLY A 60 15.91 9.98 22.55
C GLY A 60 17.20 9.25 22.90
N THR A 61 17.95 8.64 21.96
CA THR A 61 19.14 7.85 22.34
C THR A 61 20.30 7.99 21.34
N PHE A 62 21.03 9.09 21.48
CA PHE A 62 22.38 9.22 20.96
C PHE A 62 23.35 8.33 21.79
N PRO A 63 24.36 7.66 21.20
CA PRO A 63 24.72 7.54 19.79
C PRO A 63 24.59 6.09 19.31
N TYR A 64 23.37 5.56 19.16
CA TYR A 64 23.19 4.28 18.49
C TYR A 64 22.02 4.36 17.54
N PHE A 65 22.29 4.72 16.28
CA PHE A 65 21.42 4.37 15.17
C PHE A 65 21.35 2.85 15.15
N SER A 66 20.39 2.23 15.82
CA SER A 66 20.25 0.78 15.83
C SER A 66 19.90 0.29 14.42
N ARG A 67 20.29 -0.95 14.08
CA ARG A 67 19.95 -1.54 12.78
C ARG A 67 18.45 -1.78 12.82
N GLY A 68 17.70 -1.13 11.94
CA GLY A 68 16.27 -1.38 11.82
C GLY A 68 15.97 -2.45 10.78
N ILE A 69 14.95 -3.26 11.03
CA ILE A 69 14.41 -4.20 10.04
C ILE A 69 13.21 -3.50 9.39
N TYR A 70 13.28 -3.29 8.08
CA TYR A 70 12.27 -2.56 7.33
C TYR A 70 11.61 -3.42 6.26
N ARG A 71 10.33 -3.14 6.02
CA ARG A 71 9.55 -3.73 4.94
C ARG A 71 8.62 -2.69 4.35
N VAL A 72 8.42 -2.73 3.03
CA VAL A 72 7.40 -1.92 2.35
C VAL A 72 6.20 -2.82 2.08
N ILE A 73 5.02 -2.36 2.48
CA ILE A 73 3.74 -2.99 2.22
C ILE A 73 2.98 -2.09 1.24
N VAL A 74 2.44 -2.70 0.19
CA VAL A 74 1.66 -2.07 -0.87
C VAL A 74 0.26 -2.66 -0.82
N SER A 75 -0.75 -1.81 -0.76
CA SER A 75 -2.16 -2.24 -0.82
C SER A 75 -2.83 -1.62 -2.03
N ASP A 76 -3.60 -2.42 -2.77
CA ASP A 76 -4.48 -1.90 -3.81
C ASP A 76 -5.84 -1.45 -3.23
N GLU A 77 -6.72 -0.93 -4.09
CA GLU A 77 -8.04 -0.45 -3.66
C GLU A 77 -8.99 -1.56 -3.26
N SER A 78 -8.75 -2.80 -3.71
CA SER A 78 -9.49 -3.99 -3.27
C SER A 78 -9.05 -4.48 -1.88
N GLY A 79 -7.98 -3.91 -1.33
CA GLY A 79 -7.42 -4.28 -0.03
C GLY A 79 -6.45 -5.46 -0.06
N ARG A 80 -6.03 -5.93 -1.25
CA ARG A 80 -4.96 -6.94 -1.36
C ARG A 80 -3.65 -6.31 -0.96
N GLU A 81 -2.87 -7.00 -0.13
CA GLU A 81 -1.56 -6.55 0.33
C GLU A 81 -0.43 -7.35 -0.31
N PHE A 82 0.62 -6.63 -0.67
CA PHE A 82 1.87 -7.15 -1.21
C PHE A 82 3.00 -6.55 -0.41
N SER A 83 4.12 -7.25 -0.26
CA SER A 83 5.24 -6.69 0.50
C SER A 83 6.58 -7.10 -0.05
N THR A 84 7.56 -6.21 0.12
CA THR A 84 8.97 -6.57 -0.09
C THR A 84 9.43 -7.56 0.97
N ARG A 85 10.60 -8.16 0.77
CA ARG A 85 11.34 -8.82 1.84
C ARG A 85 11.70 -7.82 2.95
N ARG A 86 11.99 -8.38 4.12
CA ARG A 86 12.58 -7.67 5.25
C ARG A 86 14.03 -7.34 4.93
N ILE A 87 14.41 -6.07 5.05
CA ILE A 87 15.79 -5.61 4.86
C ILE A 87 16.29 -4.96 6.14
N VAL A 88 17.57 -5.15 6.45
CA VAL A 88 18.23 -4.38 7.50
C VAL A 88 18.78 -3.10 6.88
N GLY A 89 18.45 -1.93 7.45
CA GLY A 89 18.89 -0.63 6.92
C GLY A 89 19.31 0.36 8.01
N ARG A 90 20.13 1.34 7.65
CA ARG A 90 20.48 2.52 8.46
C ARG A 90 20.86 3.71 7.56
N PRO A 91 20.28 4.90 7.74
CA PRO A 91 18.84 5.20 7.77
C PRO A 91 18.17 5.01 6.39
N GLU A 92 18.88 4.45 5.42
CA GLU A 92 18.43 4.32 4.03
C GLU A 92 18.30 2.83 3.63
N PRO A 93 17.22 2.14 4.02
CA PRO A 93 17.00 0.77 3.57
C PRO A 93 16.87 0.72 2.04
N THR A 94 17.53 -0.25 1.43
CA THR A 94 17.52 -0.50 -0.02
C THR A 94 16.98 -1.89 -0.27
N TRP A 95 15.86 -1.99 -0.99
CA TRP A 95 15.22 -3.26 -1.32
C TRP A 95 15.64 -3.76 -2.69
N ASN A 96 15.58 -2.88 -3.71
CA ASN A 96 15.71 -3.20 -5.12
C ASN A 96 14.86 -4.43 -5.50
N GLU A 97 13.59 -4.39 -5.11
CA GLU A 97 12.68 -5.52 -5.22
C GLU A 97 11.45 -5.16 -6.05
N VAL A 98 11.07 -6.04 -6.98
CA VAL A 98 9.90 -5.87 -7.83
C VAL A 98 8.70 -6.57 -7.21
N ILE A 99 7.65 -5.81 -6.94
CA ILE A 99 6.33 -6.32 -6.59
C ILE A 99 5.48 -6.37 -7.86
N LYS A 100 4.91 -7.55 -8.14
CA LYS A 100 4.00 -7.77 -9.29
C LYS A 100 2.57 -7.84 -8.79
N ILE A 101 1.68 -7.03 -9.38
CA ILE A 101 0.28 -6.95 -9.01
C ILE A 101 -0.57 -7.20 -10.25
N HIS A 102 -1.40 -8.24 -10.19
CA HIS A 102 -2.26 -8.68 -11.29
C HIS A 102 -3.67 -8.11 -11.16
N PHE A 103 -4.24 -7.69 -12.28
CA PHE A 103 -5.58 -7.14 -12.40
C PHE A 103 -6.30 -7.76 -13.60
N SER A 104 -7.56 -8.15 -13.39
CA SER A 104 -8.46 -8.63 -14.46
C SER A 104 -9.02 -7.50 -15.33
N SER A 105 -8.87 -6.24 -14.88
CA SER A 105 -9.29 -5.05 -15.60
C SER A 105 -8.18 -3.99 -15.56
N SER A 106 -8.30 -2.97 -16.42
CA SER A 106 -7.31 -1.90 -16.49
C SER A 106 -7.15 -1.21 -15.12
N PRO A 107 -5.93 -1.16 -14.54
CA PRO A 107 -5.70 -0.59 -13.22
C PRO A 107 -5.51 0.93 -13.24
N ILE A 108 -5.68 1.58 -14.41
CA ILE A 108 -5.60 3.03 -14.54
C ILE A 108 -6.63 3.70 -13.62
N GLY A 109 -6.21 4.73 -12.90
CA GLY A 109 -7.02 5.45 -11.92
C GLY A 109 -6.87 4.93 -10.49
N GLN A 110 -6.35 3.71 -10.30
CA GLN A 110 -6.14 3.16 -8.95
C GLN A 110 -5.07 3.92 -8.17
N LYS A 111 -5.22 3.93 -6.85
CA LYS A 111 -4.24 4.46 -5.90
C LYS A 111 -3.60 3.32 -5.11
N LEU A 112 -2.33 3.04 -5.38
CA LEU A 112 -1.56 2.09 -4.57
C LEU A 112 -1.15 2.77 -3.26
N LYS A 113 -1.64 2.23 -2.15
CA LYS A 113 -1.34 2.71 -0.80
C LYS A 113 -0.05 2.04 -0.32
N LEU A 114 0.91 2.86 0.10
CA LEU A 114 2.19 2.40 0.62
C LEU A 114 2.25 2.58 2.13
N LYS A 115 2.88 1.61 2.80
CA LYS A 115 3.20 1.64 4.21
C LYS A 115 4.59 1.08 4.41
N VAL A 116 5.51 1.90 4.91
CA VAL A 116 6.82 1.42 5.35
C VAL A 116 6.72 1.10 6.83
N VAL A 117 7.16 -0.10 7.21
CA VAL A 117 7.15 -0.58 8.59
C VAL A 117 8.56 -0.84 9.08
N HIS A 118 8.78 -0.54 10.35
CA HIS A 118 9.93 -0.93 11.14
C HIS A 118 9.51 -2.07 12.06
N GLU A 119 10.13 -3.24 11.89
CA GLU A 119 9.78 -4.46 12.60
C GLU A 119 10.70 -4.72 13.81
N ASN A 120 10.22 -5.56 14.74
CA ASN A 120 10.88 -5.91 16.00
C ASN A 120 11.15 -4.72 16.93
N TYR A 121 10.27 -3.71 16.89
CA TYR A 121 10.30 -2.57 17.79
C TYR A 121 9.45 -2.82 19.04
N TYR A 122 9.98 -3.59 19.98
CA TYR A 122 9.28 -3.96 21.22
C TYR A 122 9.30 -2.86 22.29
N ASN A 123 10.00 -1.75 22.04
CA ASN A 123 10.08 -0.61 22.97
C ASN A 123 8.89 0.38 22.82
N ASP A 124 8.00 0.17 21.85
CA ASP A 124 6.72 0.89 21.77
C ASP A 124 5.63 0.06 22.48
N PRO A 125 5.14 0.49 23.67
CA PRO A 125 4.10 -0.23 24.40
C PRO A 125 2.76 -0.31 23.65
N GLY A 126 2.59 0.43 22.54
CA GLY A 126 1.38 0.43 21.72
C GLY A 126 1.30 -0.66 20.65
N THR A 127 2.37 -1.42 20.40
CA THR A 127 2.40 -2.41 19.29
C THR A 127 2.62 -3.83 19.80
N SER A 128 1.54 -4.60 19.96
CA SER A 128 1.61 -6.03 20.33
C SER A 128 2.32 -6.91 19.31
N THR A 129 2.53 -6.41 18.09
CA THR A 129 3.21 -7.09 16.98
C THR A 129 4.68 -6.67 16.83
N GLY A 130 5.14 -5.66 17.56
CA GLY A 130 6.48 -5.08 17.38
C GLY A 130 6.68 -4.40 16.01
N GLU A 131 5.60 -4.07 15.30
CA GLU A 131 5.65 -3.36 14.01
C GLU A 131 5.24 -1.89 14.20
N VAL A 132 6.13 -0.96 13.85
CA VAL A 132 5.86 0.49 13.86
C VAL A 132 5.81 1.02 12.44
N VAL A 133 4.75 1.76 12.10
CA VAL A 133 4.66 2.44 10.81
C VAL A 133 5.56 3.67 10.83
N VAL A 134 6.58 3.68 9.97
CA VAL A 134 7.49 4.83 9.83
C VAL A 134 6.90 5.89 8.91
N GLY A 135 6.18 5.47 7.86
CA GLY A 135 5.47 6.41 7.01
C GLY A 135 4.56 5.75 5.99
N ARG A 136 3.67 6.56 5.40
CA ARG A 136 2.67 6.15 4.41
C ARG A 136 2.73 7.03 3.18
N GLY A 137 2.57 6.44 2.01
CA GLY A 137 2.57 7.14 0.73
C GLY A 137 1.44 6.67 -0.19
N ILE A 138 1.20 7.38 -1.27
CA ILE A 138 0.25 6.98 -2.32
C ILE A 138 0.94 7.11 -3.67
N ILE A 139 0.88 6.05 -4.48
CA ILE A 139 1.30 6.07 -5.88
C ILE A 139 0.04 6.01 -6.75
N PRO A 140 -0.28 7.06 -7.51
CA PRO A 140 -1.36 7.01 -8.49
C PRO A 140 -0.93 6.22 -9.73
N VAL A 141 -1.80 5.33 -10.19
CA VAL A 141 -1.63 4.59 -11.45
C VAL A 141 -2.29 5.41 -12.57
N HIS A 142 -1.49 6.03 -13.44
CA HIS A 142 -2.00 6.90 -14.50
C HIS A 142 -1.65 6.39 -15.90
N GLU A 143 -2.41 6.79 -16.92
CA GLU A 143 -2.22 6.35 -18.32
C GLU A 143 -0.81 6.60 -18.85
N LYS A 144 -0.13 7.63 -18.32
CA LYS A 144 1.20 7.99 -18.78
C LYS A 144 2.30 7.02 -18.34
N LEU A 145 2.00 5.96 -17.57
CA LEU A 145 3.00 5.02 -17.06
C LEU A 145 3.87 4.42 -18.17
N ASP A 146 3.30 4.25 -19.37
CA ASP A 146 4.03 3.79 -20.56
C ASP A 146 5.14 4.77 -21.02
N PHE A 147 5.01 6.07 -20.70
CA PHE A 147 6.01 7.10 -20.99
C PHE A 147 7.06 7.28 -19.87
N PHE A 148 6.87 6.64 -18.71
CA PHE A 148 7.77 6.72 -17.56
C PHE A 148 8.65 5.48 -17.40
N PHE A 149 8.75 4.62 -18.41
CA PHE A 149 9.61 3.44 -18.37
C PHE A 149 11.06 3.83 -17.99
N GLY A 150 11.54 3.33 -16.85
CA GLY A 150 12.87 3.64 -16.30
C GLY A 150 13.01 4.99 -15.56
N LYS A 151 11.93 5.77 -15.38
CA LYS A 151 11.97 6.99 -14.56
C LYS A 151 11.72 6.64 -13.09
N VAL A 152 12.67 7.04 -12.24
CA VAL A 152 12.56 6.90 -10.79
C VAL A 152 11.54 7.93 -10.27
N GLY A 153 10.40 7.44 -9.80
CA GLY A 153 9.44 8.20 -9.01
C GLY A 153 9.88 8.32 -7.56
N VAL A 154 9.45 9.39 -6.90
CA VAL A 154 9.64 9.61 -5.47
C VAL A 154 8.29 9.90 -4.85
N VAL A 155 8.00 9.26 -3.71
CA VAL A 155 6.80 9.52 -2.92
C VAL A 155 7.21 9.92 -1.51
N GLU A 156 6.59 10.99 -1.04
CA GLU A 156 6.70 11.45 0.34
C GLU A 156 6.00 10.47 1.28
N LEU A 157 6.70 10.08 2.33
CA LEU A 157 6.16 9.24 3.38
C LEU A 157 5.70 10.11 4.54
N VAL A 158 4.40 10.02 4.80
CA VAL A 158 3.72 10.76 5.84
C VAL A 158 3.60 9.91 7.09
N LYS A 159 3.96 10.47 8.24
CA LYS A 159 3.67 9.93 9.55
C LYS A 159 2.68 10.84 10.30
N LEU A 160 1.69 10.23 10.94
CA LEU A 160 0.83 10.93 11.90
C LEU A 160 1.46 10.78 13.29
N VAL A 161 1.80 11.91 13.91
CA VAL A 161 2.29 11.97 15.29
C VAL A 161 1.28 12.81 16.07
N GLY A 162 0.40 12.14 16.81
CA GLY A 162 -0.78 12.80 17.40
C GLY A 162 -1.74 13.32 16.32
N PHE A 163 -2.04 14.61 16.35
CA PHE A 163 -2.85 15.29 15.32
C PHE A 163 -2.01 15.94 14.20
N GLU A 164 -0.67 15.91 14.32
CA GLU A 164 0.21 16.54 13.35
C GLU A 164 0.63 15.56 12.25
N LYS A 165 0.64 16.07 11.02
CA LYS A 165 1.13 15.38 9.84
C LYS A 165 2.58 15.80 9.63
N ARG A 166 3.52 14.86 9.79
CA ARG A 166 4.94 15.09 9.46
C ARG A 166 5.32 14.33 8.20
N VAL A 167 6.02 15.01 7.30
CA VAL A 167 6.67 14.41 6.13
C VAL A 167 8.15 14.43 6.43
N GLU A 168 8.74 13.26 6.68
CA GLU A 168 10.16 13.16 7.05
C GLU A 168 10.95 12.23 6.13
N ASP A 169 10.29 11.30 5.45
CA ASP A 169 10.98 10.27 4.67
C ASP A 169 10.53 10.27 3.21
N LEU A 170 11.42 9.79 2.32
CA LEU A 170 11.13 9.66 0.89
C LEU A 170 11.32 8.19 0.46
N LEU A 171 10.41 7.67 -0.36
CA LEU A 171 10.56 6.36 -1.01
C LEU A 171 10.75 6.52 -2.51
N SER A 172 11.84 5.96 -3.03
CA SER A 172 12.14 5.91 -4.46
C SER A 172 11.62 4.60 -5.07
N PHE A 173 10.93 4.71 -6.21
CA PHE A 173 10.34 3.57 -6.91
C PHE A 173 10.39 3.73 -8.44
N GLU A 174 10.18 2.65 -9.17
CA GLU A 174 9.81 2.68 -10.58
C GLU A 174 8.53 1.86 -10.76
N ILE A 175 7.66 2.31 -11.67
CA ILE A 175 6.36 1.68 -11.90
C ILE A 175 6.13 1.54 -13.40
N PHE A 176 5.69 0.37 -13.84
CA PHE A 176 5.33 0.12 -15.22
C PHE A 176 4.14 -0.83 -15.31
N LEU A 177 3.30 -0.60 -16.32
CA LEU A 177 2.15 -1.42 -16.64
C LEU A 177 2.51 -2.37 -17.79
N THR A 178 2.06 -3.62 -17.70
CA THR A 178 2.23 -4.63 -18.75
C THR A 178 0.87 -5.23 -19.04
N THR A 179 0.47 -5.24 -20.31
CA THR A 179 -0.74 -5.93 -20.76
C THR A 179 -0.36 -7.31 -21.28
N ILE A 180 -1.01 -8.34 -20.74
CA ILE A 180 -0.82 -9.74 -21.08
C ILE A 180 -2.08 -10.17 -21.84
N LYS A 181 -1.91 -10.63 -23.09
CA LYS A 181 -3.00 -11.24 -23.84
C LYS A 181 -3.14 -12.68 -23.38
N ILE A 182 -4.31 -13.06 -22.88
CA ILE A 182 -4.64 -14.45 -22.63
C ILE A 182 -5.19 -15.01 -23.95
N GLU A 183 -4.53 -16.04 -24.49
CA GLU A 183 -4.96 -16.80 -25.68
C GLU A 183 -5.99 -17.87 -25.32
#